data_AF-A0A4V6BD38-F1
#
_entry.id   AF-A0A4V6BD38-F1
#
_cell.length_a   1.000
_cell.length_b   1.000
_cell.length_c   1.000
_cell.angle_alpha   90.00
_cell.angle_beta   90.00
_cell.angle_gamma   90.00
#
_symmetry.space_group_name_H-M   'P 1'
#
loop_
_entity.id
_entity.type
_entity.pdbx_description
1 polymer ?
#
loop_
_entity_poly.entity_id
_entity_poly.type
_entity_poly.pdbx_seq_one_letter_code
_entity_poly.pdbx_strand_id
1 'polypeptide(L)' 'MTDRRQDIPEGSVVTIDGLEFEVKHNPHFSAFDLFQCEELMLTVNAKILPLIADAVRFP' A
#
# COMPACT_ATOMS: atom_id res chain seq x y z
N MET A 1 18.29 -1.11 -7.28
CA MET A 1 16.89 -1.52 -7.51
C MET A 1 16.04 -0.28 -7.37
N THR A 2 15.21 0.06 -8.36
CA THR A 2 14.38 1.27 -8.34
C THR A 2 13.32 1.13 -7.25
N ASP A 3 13.25 2.11 -6.35
CA ASP A 3 12.26 2.16 -5.29
C ASP A 3 10.88 2.47 -5.88
N ARG A 4 10.03 1.45 -6.01
CA ARG A 4 8.68 1.57 -6.57
C ARG A 4 7.67 2.20 -5.61
N ARG A 5 8.09 2.61 -4.41
CA ARG A 5 7.23 3.37 -3.49
C ARG A 5 6.77 4.72 -4.06
N GLN A 6 7.41 5.21 -5.11
CA GLN A 6 6.96 6.42 -5.83
C GLN A 6 5.71 6.19 -6.70
N ASP A 7 5.40 4.93 -7.03
CA ASP A 7 4.25 4.59 -7.88
C ASP A 7 2.92 4.72 -7.10
N ILE A 8 2.97 4.61 -5.76
CA ILE A 8 1.82 4.71 -4.87
C ILE A 8 2.18 5.67 -3.71
N PRO A 9 1.78 6.95 -3.78
CA PRO A 9 2.06 7.93 -2.74
C PRO A 9 1.37 7.59 -1.42
N GLU A 10 1.96 8.04 -0.32
CA GLU A 10 1.35 7.94 1.01
C GLU A 10 -0.02 8.63 1.05
N GLY A 11 -0.98 8.03 1.75
CA GLY A 11 -2.38 8.47 1.77
C GLY A 11 -3.23 7.94 0.62
N SER A 12 -2.64 7.19 -0.33
CA SER A 12 -3.43 6.44 -1.31
C SER A 12 -4.32 5.40 -0.61
N VAL A 13 -5.44 5.05 -1.23
CA VAL A 13 -6.28 3.93 -0.81
C VAL A 13 -6.18 2.82 -1.84
N VAL A 14 -5.87 1.60 -1.39
CA VAL A 14 -5.85 0.41 -2.24
C VAL A 14 -7.02 -0.49 -1.93
N THR A 15 -7.59 -1.11 -2.96
CA THR A 15 -8.62 -2.13 -2.83
C THR A 15 -7.98 -3.50 -3.05
N ILE A 16 -8.17 -4.44 -2.12
CA ILE A 16 -7.71 -5.83 -2.22
C ILE A 16 -8.87 -6.73 -1.79
N ASP A 17 -9.33 -7.60 -2.69
CA ASP A 17 -10.48 -8.49 -2.47
C ASP A 17 -11.73 -7.71 -1.99
N GLY A 18 -11.95 -6.54 -2.59
CA GLY A 18 -13.07 -5.64 -2.24
C GLY A 18 -12.92 -4.88 -0.91
N LEU A 19 -11.82 -5.05 -0.17
CA LEU A 19 -11.54 -4.31 1.06
C LEU A 19 -10.65 -3.10 0.77
N GLU A 20 -10.97 -1.94 1.37
CA GLU A 20 -10.17 -0.72 1.25
C GLU A 20 -9.15 -0.60 2.38
N PHE A 21 -7.92 -0.20 2.02
CA PHE A 21 -6.83 0.07 2.95
C PHE A 21 -6.12 1.37 2.61
N GLU A 22 -5.83 2.18 3.62
CA GLU A 22 -4.97 3.35 3.51
C GLU A 22 -3.49 2.91 3.44
N VAL A 23 -2.75 3.45 2.49
CA VAL A 23 -1.34 3.13 2.25
C VAL A 23 -0.44 4.11 2.99
N LYS A 24 0.49 3.57 3.78
CA LYS A 24 1.63 4.30 4.34
C LYS A 24 2.94 3.65 3.92
N HIS A 25 4.01 4.43 3.81
CA HIS A 25 5.32 3.89 3.46
C HIS A 25 5.97 3.29 4.70
N ASN A 26 6.41 2.04 4.60
CA ASN A 26 7.16 1.44 5.69
C ASN A 26 8.53 2.14 5.81
N PRO A 27 8.93 2.62 7.00
CA PRO A 27 10.18 3.38 7.17
C PRO A 27 11.43 2.50 7.15
N HIS A 28 11.29 1.19 7.35
CA HIS A 28 12.42 0.27 7.51
C HIS A 28 12.72 -0.53 6.24
N PHE A 29 11.71 -0.79 5.40
CA PHE A 29 11.84 -1.63 4.21
C PHE A 29 11.13 -1.03 2.99
N SER A 30 11.45 -1.55 1.80
CA SER A 30 10.69 -1.23 0.57
C SER A 30 9.37 -1.99 0.58
N ALA A 31 8.45 -1.50 1.41
CA ALA A 31 7.14 -2.08 1.68
C ALA A 31 6.11 -0.96 1.91
N PHE A 32 4.84 -1.33 1.77
CA PHE A 32 3.68 -0.51 2.10
C PHE A 32 2.99 -1.12 3.31
N ASP A 33 2.73 -0.28 4.31
CA ASP A 33 1.89 -0.62 5.44
C ASP A 33 0.45 -0.24 5.10
N LEU A 34 -0.46 -1.21 5.21
CA LEU A 34 -1.87 -1.06 4.87
C LEU A 34 -2.68 -0.93 6.15
N PHE A 35 -3.39 0.19 6.28
CA PHE A 35 -4.18 0.54 7.44
C PHE A 35 -5.67 0.44 7.15
N GLN A 36 -6.45 0.05 8.15
CA GLN A 36 -7.90 0.14 8.14
C GLN A 36 -8.35 0.67 9.49
N CYS A 37 -9.18 1.73 9.50
CA CYS A 37 -9.63 2.36 10.74
C CYS A 37 -8.48 2.72 11.71
N GLU A 38 -7.39 3.27 11.19
CA GLU A 38 -6.16 3.64 11.93
C GLU A 38 -5.35 2.45 12.49
N GLU A 39 -5.76 1.21 12.26
CA GLU A 39 -5.03 0.00 12.66
C GLU A 39 -4.17 -0.55 11.51
N LEU A 40 -2.93 -0.95 11.82
CA LEU A 40 -2.06 -1.63 10.85
C LEU A 40 -2.58 -3.05 10.63
N MET A 41 -3.10 -3.31 9.44
CA MET A 41 -3.65 -4.63 9.09
C MET A 41 -2.58 -5.56 8.55
N LEU A 42 -1.73 -5.05 7.65
CA LEU A 42 -0.69 -5.86 7.02
C LEU A 42 0.42 -4.98 6.41
N THR A 43 1.59 -5.58 6.20
CA THR A 43 2.71 -4.97 5.46
C THR A 43 2.97 -5.76 4.18
N VAL A 44 2.86 -5.12 3.02
CA VAL A 44 3.12 -5.74 1.70
C VAL A 44 4.44 -5.25 1.14
N ASN A 45 5.23 -6.15 0.54
CA ASN A 45 6.36 -5.73 -0.29
C ASN A 45 5.90 -4.80 -1.43
N ALA A 46 6.61 -3.70 -1.65
CA ALA A 46 6.22 -2.72 -2.68
C ALA A 46 6.14 -3.31 -4.11
N LYS A 47 6.85 -4.41 -4.37
CA LYS A 47 6.79 -5.13 -5.66
C LYS A 47 5.55 -6.00 -5.82
N ILE A 48 4.92 -6.41 -4.71
CA ILE A 48 3.78 -7.32 -4.70
C ILE A 48 2.47 -6.54 -4.74
N LEU A 49 2.41 -5.36 -4.11
CA LEU A 49 1.16 -4.60 -4.00
C LEU A 49 0.45 -4.38 -5.36
N PRO A 50 1.13 -3.97 -6.45
CA PRO A 50 0.48 -3.81 -7.75
C PRO A 50 -0.05 -5.11 -8.39
N LEU A 51 0.40 -6.28 -7.91
CA LEU A 51 -0.05 -7.59 -8.40
C LEU A 51 -1.30 -8.08 -7.68
N ILE A 52 -1.54 -7.62 -6.45
CA ILE A 52 -2.64 -8.07 -5.60
C ILE A 52 -3.74 -7.01 -5.42
N ALA A 53 -3.47 -5.75 -5.74
CA ALA A 53 -4.45 -4.67 -5.66
C ALA A 53 -5.40 -4.72 -6.86
N ASP A 54 -6.69 -4.72 -6.57
CA ASP A 54 -7.75 -4.59 -7.57
C ASP A 54 -7.85 -3.15 -8.09
N ALA A 55 -7.61 -2.17 -7.20
CA ALA A 55 -7.67 -0.75 -7.52
C ALA A 55 -6.75 0.09 -6.63
N VAL A 56 -6.36 1.27 -7.12
CA VAL A 56 -5.61 2.29 -6.37
C VAL A 56 -6.28 3.65 -6.58
N ARG A 57 -6.62 4.33 -5.49
CA ARG A 57 -7.08 5.72 -5.44
C ARG A 57 -5.98 6.59 -4.85
N PHE A 58 -5.50 7.55 -5.62
CA PHE A 58 -4.50 8.53 -5.16
C PHE A 58 -5.15 9.60 -4.26
N PRO A 59 -4.40 10.20 -3.32
CA PRO A 59 -4.87 11.29 -2.46
C PRO A 59 -5.17 12.58 -3.24
#